data_AF-A0A1N6SQU1-F1
#
_entry.id   AF-A0A1N6SQU1-F1
#
_cell.length_a   1.000
_cell.length_b   1.000
_cell.length_c   1.000
_cell.angle_alpha   90.00
_cell.angle_beta   90.00
_cell.angle_gamma   90.00
#
_symmetry.space_group_name_H-M   'P 1'
#
loop_
_entity.id
_entity.type
_entity.pdbx_description
1 polymer ?
#
loop_
_entity_poly.entity_id
_entity_poly.type
_entity_poly.pdbx_seq_one_letter_code
_entity_poly.pdbx_strand_id
1 'polypeptide(L)' 'MSDRELYCDNCQGVQQFETPPCVDGHGVDCPELVCTRCGNALLIATFTFHAPRLARSEQRAPARRAA' A
#
# COMPACT_ATOMS: atom_id res chain seq x y z
N MET A 1 -8.87 -9.46 11.26
CA MET A 1 -8.95 -7.99 11.27
C MET A 1 -7.57 -7.50 11.63
N SER A 2 -6.94 -6.67 10.80
CA SER A 2 -5.61 -6.11 11.12
C SER A 2 -5.82 -4.89 12.00
N ASP A 3 -5.19 -4.85 13.16
CA ASP A 3 -5.22 -3.72 14.06
C ASP A 3 -3.96 -2.86 13.96
N ARG A 4 -4.12 -1.52 14.03
CA ARG A 4 -3.02 -0.54 13.92
C ARG A 4 -3.24 0.61 14.90
N GLU A 5 -2.17 1.12 15.49
CA GLU A 5 -2.22 2.29 16.38
C GLU A 5 -2.02 3.59 15.59
N LEU A 6 -3.00 4.49 15.62
CA LEU A 6 -2.98 5.77 14.89
C LEU A 6 -3.58 6.89 15.74
N TYR A 7 -3.22 8.14 15.45
CA TYR A 7 -3.84 9.29 16.09
C TYR A 7 -5.26 9.49 15.55
N CYS A 8 -6.24 9.61 16.46
CA CYS A 8 -7.61 9.94 16.12
C CYS A 8 -7.90 11.37 16.55
N ASP A 9 -8.30 12.23 15.60
CA ASP A 9 -8.61 13.63 15.87
C ASP A 9 -9.86 13.79 16.77
N ASN A 10 -10.84 12.89 16.67
CA ASN A 10 -12.03 12.91 17.52
C ASN A 10 -11.72 12.52 18.97
N CYS A 11 -10.85 11.53 19.18
CA CYS A 11 -10.41 11.13 20.52
C CYS A 11 -9.25 12.00 21.06
N GLN A 12 -8.62 12.78 20.18
CA GLN A 12 -7.44 13.61 20.44
C GLN A 12 -6.27 12.79 21.04
N GLY A 13 -6.03 11.59 20.51
CA GLY A 13 -4.99 10.69 21.02
C GLY A 13 -4.76 9.47 20.14
N VAL A 14 -3.69 8.73 20.45
CA VAL A 14 -3.41 7.44 19.80
C VAL A 14 -4.46 6.42 20.23
N GLN A 15 -5.11 5.81 19.25
CA GLN A 15 -6.13 4.78 19.43
C GLN A 15 -5.83 3.58 18.53
N GLN A 16 -6.43 2.45 18.88
CA GLN A 16 -6.45 1.28 18.01
C GLN A 16 -7.47 1.49 16.89
N PHE A 17 -7.07 1.13 15.68
CA PHE A 17 -7.91 1.15 14.49
C PHE A 17 -7.99 -0.26 13.91
N GLU A 18 -9.16 -0.62 13.40
CA GLU A 18 -9.39 -1.89 12.74
C GLU A 18 -9.83 -1.67 11.29
N THR A 19 -9.44 -2.60 10.42
CA THR A 19 -9.97 -2.69 9.06
C THR A 19 -11.32 -3.43 9.08
N PRO A 20 -12.43 -2.76 8.71
CA PRO A 20 -13.72 -3.43 8.57
C PRO A 20 -13.70 -4.43 7.41
N PRO A 21 -14.63 -5.41 7.37
CA PRO A 21 -14.76 -6.31 6.24
C PRO A 21 -15.02 -5.52 4.94
N CYS A 22 -14.01 -5.46 4.07
CA CYS A 22 -14.05 -4.73 2.81
C CYS A 22 -14.51 -5.65 1.67
N VAL A 23 -15.55 -5.25 0.95
CA VAL A 23 -16.09 -5.98 -0.21
C VAL A 23 -15.24 -5.86 -1.47
N ASP A 24 -14.39 -4.83 -1.55
CA ASP A 24 -13.53 -4.57 -2.71
C ASP A 24 -12.33 -5.53 -2.81
N GLY A 25 -12.18 -6.44 -1.85
CA GLY A 25 -11.18 -7.51 -1.91
C GLY A 25 -9.76 -7.07 -1.55
N HIS A 26 -9.58 -5.91 -0.91
CA HIS A 26 -8.26 -5.42 -0.48
C HIS A 26 -7.64 -6.22 0.69
N GLY A 27 -8.40 -7.10 1.35
CA GLY A 27 -7.89 -7.96 2.42
C GLY A 27 -7.24 -7.17 3.56
N VAL A 28 -5.99 -7.51 3.89
CA VAL A 28 -5.21 -6.87 4.96
C VAL A 28 -4.64 -5.51 4.57
N ASP A 29 -4.60 -5.20 3.28
CA ASP A 29 -4.06 -3.95 2.74
C ASP A 29 -5.15 -2.91 2.46
N CYS A 30 -6.37 -3.13 2.98
CA CYS A 30 -7.47 -2.21 2.83
C CYS A 30 -7.10 -0.82 3.40
N PRO A 31 -7.30 0.26 2.62
CA PRO A 31 -6.99 1.61 3.06
C PRO A 31 -7.98 2.13 4.11
N GLU A 32 -9.11 1.45 4.32
CA GLU A 32 -10.15 1.83 5.27
C GLU A 32 -9.83 1.34 6.68
N LEU A 33 -9.80 2.27 7.63
CA LEU A 33 -9.54 2.01 9.04
C LEU A 33 -10.55 2.74 9.91
N VAL A 34 -11.08 2.06 10.93
CA VAL A 34 -12.08 2.62 11.86
C VAL A 34 -11.51 2.61 13.28
N CYS A 35 -11.61 3.74 13.97
CA CYS A 35 -11.19 3.84 15.37
C CYS A 35 -12.11 2.98 16.24
N THR A 36 -11.55 2.00 16.95
CA THR A 36 -12.33 1.07 17.78
C THR A 36 -12.96 1.74 19.01
N ARG A 37 -12.51 2.95 19.37
CA ARG A 37 -13.02 3.72 20.50
C ARG A 37 -14.23 4.60 20.16
N CYS A 38 -14.17 5.35 19.07
CA CYS A 38 -15.20 6.35 18.72
C CYS A 38 -15.92 6.10 17.39
N GLY A 39 -15.45 5.14 16.58
CA GLY A 39 -16.04 4.83 15.28
C GLY A 39 -15.64 5.77 14.14
N ASN A 40 -14.74 6.74 14.37
CA ASN A 40 -14.27 7.61 13.28
C ASN A 40 -13.47 6.81 12.25
N ALA A 41 -13.79 7.00 10.96
CA ALA A 41 -13.11 6.33 9.85
C ALA A 41 -12.00 7.22 9.25
N LEU A 42 -10.88 6.59 8.88
CA LEU A 42 -9.78 7.20 8.14
C LEU A 42 -9.51 6.35 6.90
N LEU A 43 -9.23 7.03 5.77
CA LEU A 43 -8.81 6.40 4.52
C LEU A 43 -7.33 6.72 4.30
N ILE A 44 -6.46 5.71 4.41
CA ILE A 44 -5.02 5.87 4.12
C ILE A 44 -4.78 5.45 2.67
N ALA A 45 -4.59 6.43 1.77
CA ALA A 45 -4.29 6.13 0.38
C ALA A 45 -2.94 5.40 0.26
N THR A 46 -2.99 4.08 0.08
CA THR A 46 -1.82 3.25 -0.19
C THR A 46 -1.59 3.22 -1.71
N PHE A 47 -0.59 3.97 -2.18
CA PHE A 47 -0.18 3.94 -3.57
C PHE A 47 0.87 2.85 -3.80
N THR A 48 0.59 1.91 -4.70
CA THR A 48 1.60 0.96 -5.19
C THR A 48 2.23 1.51 -6.47
N PHE A 49 3.55 1.67 -6.46
CA PHE A 49 4.30 2.07 -7.64
C PHE A 49 5.04 0.86 -8.21
N HIS A 50 4.87 0.60 -9.50
CA HIS A 50 5.70 -0.38 -10.20
C HIS A 50 7.08 0.20 -10.46
N ALA A 51 8.12 -0.57 -10.11
CA ALA A 51 9.49 -0.19 -10.43
C ALA A 51 9.64 -0.01 -11.95
N PRO A 52 10.20 1.12 -12.43
CA PRO A 52 10.45 1.31 -13.84
C PRO A 52 11.45 0.26 -14.32
N ARG A 53 11.12 -0.46 -15.40
CA ARG A 53 12.08 -1.32 -16.07
C ARG A 53 13.06 -0.43 -16.82
N LEU A 54 14.28 -0.30 -16.30
CA LEU A 54 15.38 0.23 -17.08
C LEU A 54 15.52 -0.67 -18.31
N ALA A 55 15.30 -0.11 -19.51
CA ALA A 55 15.56 -0.80 -20.74
C ALA A 55 17.04 -1.21 -20.70
N ARG A 56 17.30 -2.51 -20.52
CA ARG A 56 18.65 -3.05 -20.60
C ARG A 56 19.06 -2.84 -22.05
N SER A 57 19.84 -1.79 -22.30
CA SER A 57 20.44 -1.53 -23.61
C SER A 57 21.06 -2.83 -24.04
N GLU A 58 20.42 -3.50 -25.00
CA GLU A 58 20.92 -4.73 -25.56
C GLU A 58 22.30 -4.40 -26.09
N GLN A 59 23.32 -4.89 -25.38
CA GLN A 59 24.67 -4.92 -25.86
C GLN A 59 24.62 -5.73 -27.15
N ARG A 60 24.46 -5.03 -28.29
CA ARG A 60 24.62 -5.61 -29.62
C ARG A 60 25.97 -6.32 -29.59
N ALA A 61 25.93 -7.65 -29.47
CA ALA A 61 27.12 -8.46 -29.58
C ALA A 61 27.77 -8.10 -30.92
N PRO A 62 29.07 -7.76 -30.97
CA PRO A 62 29.71 -7.46 -32.23
C PRO A 62 29.62 -8.70 -33.11
N ALA A 63 29.02 -8.54 -34.29
CA ALA A 63 28.94 -9.60 -35.28
C ALA A 63 30.37 -10.05 -35.62
N ARG A 64 30.74 -11.26 -35.20
CA ARG A 64 32.02 -11.88 -35.58
C ARG A 64 31.98 -12.06 -37.10
N ARG A 65 32.76 -11.27 -37.83
CA ARG A 65 33.02 -11.51 -39.24
C ARG A 65 33.97 -12.71 -39.33
N ALA A 66 33.48 -13.80 -39.91
CA ALA A 66 34.30 -14.93 -40.32
C ALA A 66 35.09 -14.53 -41.58
N ALA A 67 36.38 -14.89 -41.61
CA ALA A 67 37.28 -14.82 -42.75
C ALA A 67 37.66 -16.23 -43.16
#